data_AF-A9ID10-F1
#
_entry.id   AF-A9ID10-F1
#
_cell.length_a   1.000
_cell.length_b   1.000
_cell.length_c   1.000
_cell.angle_alpha   90.00
_cell.angle_beta   90.00
_cell.angle_gamma   90.00
#
_symmetry.space_group_name_H-M   'P 1'
#
loop_
_entity.id
_entity.type
_entity.pdbx_description
1 polymer ?
#
loop_
_entity_poly.entity_id
_entity_poly.type
_entity_poly.pdbx_seq_one_letter_code
_entity_poly.pdbx_strand_id
1 'polypeptide(L)'
;MEIKCTRCRHRHTTEQRLSKPLTDGMTVSICPKCACRNYCDMTPMYAWCWASGLIEFGATPPKDGEDGSGAIVIAEGPAHALEACVSVLARHAYDGRLLVPGVPEAESQNVAGKALADWLAWCGKSNGRGYCDSVVFKARTSRAQTMEVHS
;
A
#
# COMPACT_ATOMS: atom_id res chain seq x y z
N MET A 1 13.11 -6.69 11.53
CA MET A 1 12.32 -6.11 10.42
C MET A 1 12.68 -6.82 9.11
N GLU A 2 11.70 -7.23 8.28
CA GLU A 2 12.02 -7.77 6.94
C GLU A 2 12.52 -6.64 6.03
N ILE A 3 13.59 -6.91 5.29
CA ILE A 3 14.18 -5.97 4.34
C ILE A 3 14.56 -6.66 3.04
N LYS A 4 14.70 -5.87 1.98
CA LYS A 4 15.16 -6.35 0.68
C LYS A 4 16.38 -5.57 0.22
N CYS A 5 17.48 -6.26 -0.03
CA CYS A 5 18.69 -5.61 -0.54
C CYS A 5 18.42 -4.90 -1.89
N THR A 6 18.83 -3.64 -2.03
CA THR A 6 18.62 -2.90 -3.30
C THR A 6 19.49 -3.41 -4.44
N ARG A 7 20.63 -4.05 -4.14
CA ARG A 7 21.56 -4.58 -5.14
C ARG A 7 21.17 -5.98 -5.63
N CYS A 8 21.13 -6.96 -4.72
CA CYS A 8 20.93 -8.37 -5.09
C CYS A 8 19.49 -8.88 -4.87
N ARG A 9 18.57 -8.01 -4.42
CA ARG A 9 17.17 -8.33 -4.10
C ARG A 9 16.97 -9.43 -3.05
N HIS A 10 18.03 -9.87 -2.37
CA HIS A 10 17.94 -10.85 -1.29
C HIS A 10 17.11 -10.30 -0.14
N ARG A 11 16.03 -11.02 0.19
CA ARG A 11 15.20 -10.78 1.36
C ARG A 11 15.84 -11.42 2.58
N HIS A 12 15.96 -10.65 3.64
CA HIS A 12 16.55 -11.03 4.92
C HIS A 12 16.03 -10.07 5.99
N THR A 13 16.24 -10.37 7.25
CA THR A 13 15.90 -9.45 8.33
C THR A 13 17.06 -8.51 8.65
N THR A 14 16.78 -7.42 9.36
CA THR A 14 17.78 -6.49 9.89
C THR A 14 18.83 -7.18 10.75
N GLU A 15 18.43 -8.19 11.52
CA GLU A 15 19.30 -8.95 12.43
C GLU A 15 20.26 -9.86 11.66
N GLN A 16 19.92 -10.26 10.44
CA GLN A 16 20.76 -11.09 9.56
C GLN A 16 21.83 -10.29 8.81
N ARG A 17 21.85 -8.95 8.94
CA ARG A 17 22.86 -8.11 8.29
C ARG A 17 24.18 -8.19 9.05
N LEU A 18 25.28 -8.21 8.30
CA LEU A 18 26.62 -8.28 8.87
C LEU A 18 27.14 -6.86 9.17
N SER A 19 27.93 -6.72 10.22
CA SER A 19 28.64 -5.48 10.54
C SER A 19 30.02 -5.50 9.91
N LYS A 20 30.35 -4.50 9.09
CA LYS A 20 31.66 -4.34 8.45
C LYS A 20 32.36 -3.08 8.98
N PRO A 21 33.60 -3.18 9.50
CA PRO A 21 34.37 -2.00 9.87
C PRO A 21 34.79 -1.22 8.62
N LEU A 22 34.76 0.10 8.74
CA LEU A 22 35.30 1.06 7.78
C LEU A 22 36.68 1.55 8.23
N THR A 23 37.37 2.25 7.33
CA THR A 23 38.72 2.77 7.53
C THR A 23 38.82 3.82 8.64
N ASP A 24 37.71 4.48 8.96
CA ASP A 24 37.56 5.49 10.02
C ASP A 24 37.16 4.89 11.38
N GLY A 25 37.07 3.56 11.49
CA GLY A 25 36.63 2.87 12.69
C GLY A 25 35.11 2.79 12.86
N MET A 26 34.31 3.37 11.96
CA MET A 26 32.85 3.19 11.98
C MET A 26 32.44 1.80 11.46
N THR A 27 31.31 1.29 11.94
CA THR A 27 30.74 0.04 11.43
C THR A 27 29.53 0.31 10.57
N VAL A 28 29.45 -0.36 9.41
CA VAL A 28 28.27 -0.31 8.53
C VAL A 28 27.58 -1.66 8.46
N SER A 29 26.25 -1.62 8.43
CA SER A 29 25.41 -2.81 8.25
C SER A 29 25.30 -3.17 6.76
N ILE A 30 25.66 -4.40 6.40
CA ILE A 30 25.74 -4.86 5.01
C ILE A 30 24.91 -6.13 4.76
N CYS A 31 24.41 -6.27 3.53
CA CYS A 31 23.68 -7.45 3.09
C CYS A 31 24.55 -8.71 3.19
N PRO A 32 24.07 -9.81 3.78
CA PRO A 32 24.86 -11.03 3.98
C PRO A 32 25.23 -11.71 2.65
N LYS A 33 24.51 -11.44 1.56
CA LYS A 33 24.74 -12.05 0.25
C LYS A 33 25.71 -11.28 -0.65
N CYS A 34 25.67 -9.94 -0.63
CA CYS A 34 26.39 -9.11 -1.61
C CYS A 34 27.13 -7.90 -1.02
N ALA A 35 27.18 -7.80 0.32
CA ALA A 35 27.78 -6.70 1.07
C ALA A 35 27.23 -5.29 0.77
N CYS A 36 26.07 -5.17 0.13
CA CYS A 36 25.44 -3.87 -0.14
C CYS A 36 24.90 -3.24 1.15
N ARG A 37 25.14 -1.93 1.31
CA ARG A 37 24.68 -1.12 2.45
C ARG A 37 23.19 -0.78 2.41
N ASN A 38 22.64 -0.62 1.21
CA ASN A 38 21.28 -0.12 1.01
C ASN A 38 20.26 -1.27 0.99
N TYR A 39 19.07 -1.00 1.52
CA TYR A 39 17.95 -1.93 1.55
C TYR A 39 16.63 -1.16 1.50
N CYS A 40 15.58 -1.84 1.07
CA CYS A 40 14.19 -1.39 1.13
C CYS A 40 13.52 -1.97 2.37
N ASP A 41 12.71 -1.18 3.07
CA ASP A 41 11.87 -1.64 4.17
C ASP A 41 10.68 -2.44 3.64
N MET A 42 10.61 -3.72 4.01
CA MET A 42 9.54 -4.62 3.59
C MET A 42 8.44 -4.77 4.63
N THR A 43 8.44 -3.96 5.70
CA THR A 43 7.40 -3.95 6.72
C THR A 43 6.02 -3.82 6.06
N PRO A 44 5.07 -4.73 6.36
CA PRO A 44 3.72 -4.63 5.84
C PRO A 44 3.05 -3.33 6.28
N MET A 45 2.39 -2.67 5.33
CA MET A 45 1.65 -1.44 5.53
C MET A 45 0.32 -1.53 4.78
N TYR A 46 -0.67 -0.79 5.27
CA TYR A 46 -1.99 -0.65 4.66
C TYR A 46 -2.19 0.78 4.20
N ALA A 47 -2.95 0.92 3.12
CA ALA A 47 -3.54 2.17 2.68
C ALA A 47 -5.06 2.03 2.77
N TRP A 48 -5.72 3.03 3.34
CA TRP A 48 -7.18 3.09 3.44
C TRP A 48 -7.70 4.45 2.99
N CYS A 49 -8.96 4.51 2.60
CA CYS A 49 -9.64 5.76 2.32
C CYS A 49 -10.84 5.99 3.24
N TRP A 50 -11.06 7.26 3.58
CA TRP A 50 -12.25 7.74 4.26
C TRP A 50 -13.38 8.05 3.28
N ALA A 51 -14.60 8.26 3.79
CA ALA A 51 -15.75 8.69 2.99
C ALA A 51 -15.51 10.02 2.23
N SER A 52 -14.59 10.86 2.73
CA SER A 52 -14.14 12.09 2.06
C SER A 52 -13.24 11.82 0.84
N GLY A 53 -12.82 10.58 0.62
CA GLY A 53 -11.81 10.21 -0.36
C GLY A 53 -10.38 10.37 0.15
N LEU A 54 -10.15 10.92 1.35
CA LEU A 54 -8.81 11.06 1.92
C LEU A 54 -8.15 9.70 2.11
N ILE A 55 -6.94 9.56 1.58
CA ILE A 55 -6.11 8.36 1.68
C ILE A 55 -5.07 8.56 2.78
N GLU A 56 -4.96 7.56 3.65
CA GLU A 56 -3.95 7.48 4.70
C GLU A 56 -3.26 6.12 4.71
N PHE A 57 -2.12 6.07 5.41
CA PHE A 57 -1.26 4.89 5.48
C PHE A 57 -0.90 4.55 6.93
N GLY A 58 -0.67 3.27 7.19
CA GLY A 58 -0.16 2.83 8.47
C GLY A 58 -0.08 1.32 8.62
N ALA A 59 0.46 0.88 9.76
CA ALA A 59 0.66 -0.54 10.06
C ALA A 59 -0.66 -1.30 10.29
N THR A 60 -1.73 -0.60 10.67
CA THR A 60 -3.04 -1.19 10.92
C THR A 60 -4.12 -0.19 10.55
N PRO A 61 -5.16 -0.59 9.81
CA PRO A 61 -6.28 0.29 9.49
C PRO A 61 -7.06 0.69 10.76
N PRO A 62 -7.67 1.88 10.79
CA PRO A 62 -8.59 2.29 11.86
C PRO A 62 -9.72 1.28 12.04
N LYS A 63 -10.21 1.12 13.27
CA LYS A 63 -11.44 0.35 13.52
C LYS A 63 -12.65 1.15 13.02
N ASP A 64 -13.65 0.45 12.54
CA ASP A 64 -14.94 1.06 12.22
C ASP A 64 -15.56 1.69 13.48
N GLY A 65 -16.17 2.85 13.32
CA GLY A 65 -16.96 3.53 14.33
C GLY A 65 -18.28 2.80 14.60
N GLU A 66 -18.88 3.06 15.75
CA GLU A 66 -20.16 2.47 16.17
C GLU A 66 -21.33 2.85 15.23
N ASP A 67 -21.18 3.96 14.51
CA ASP A 67 -22.11 4.46 13.49
C ASP A 67 -21.95 3.76 12.12
N GLY A 68 -21.03 2.79 12.01
CA GLY A 68 -20.70 2.12 10.76
C GLY A 68 -19.85 2.98 9.82
N SER A 69 -19.38 4.15 10.26
CA SER A 69 -18.37 4.92 9.53
C SER A 69 -17.02 4.22 9.68
N GLY A 70 -16.33 3.99 8.57
CA GLY A 70 -15.15 3.14 8.58
C GLY A 70 -14.16 3.52 7.51
N ALA A 71 -12.90 3.18 7.75
CA ALA A 71 -11.84 3.29 6.79
C ALA A 71 -11.88 2.08 5.85
N ILE A 72 -12.00 2.31 4.54
CA ILE A 72 -12.01 1.23 3.56
C ILE A 72 -10.56 0.95 3.14
N VAL A 73 -10.06 -0.25 3.42
CA VAL A 73 -8.72 -0.66 2.97
C VAL A 73 -8.70 -0.77 1.44
N ILE A 74 -7.82 0.01 0.81
CA ILE A 74 -7.70 0.10 -0.65
C ILE A 74 -6.49 -0.66 -1.19
N ALA A 75 -5.41 -0.76 -0.41
CA ALA A 75 -4.21 -1.47 -0.82
C ALA A 75 -3.38 -1.95 0.39
N GLU A 76 -2.55 -2.95 0.17
CA GLU A 76 -1.55 -3.43 1.13
C GLU A 76 -0.23 -3.72 0.42
N GLY A 77 0.88 -3.62 1.13
CA GLY A 77 2.19 -3.91 0.57
C GLY A 77 3.32 -3.45 1.49
N PRO A 78 4.58 -3.58 1.04
CA PRO A 78 5.71 -3.13 1.84
C PRO A 78 5.78 -1.60 1.91
N ALA A 79 6.15 -1.07 3.07
CA ALA A 79 6.18 0.36 3.38
C ALA A 79 6.91 1.20 2.31
N HIS A 80 8.08 0.75 1.85
CA HIS A 80 8.87 1.48 0.86
C HIS A 80 8.21 1.66 -0.52
N ALA A 81 7.22 0.82 -0.87
CA ALA A 81 6.62 0.80 -2.20
C ALA A 81 5.15 1.26 -2.18
N LEU A 82 4.41 0.94 -1.12
CA LEU A 82 2.97 1.16 -1.06
C LEU A 82 2.58 2.62 -1.30
N GLU A 83 3.20 3.56 -0.59
CA GLU A 83 2.89 4.99 -0.71
C GLU A 83 3.17 5.50 -2.13
N ALA A 84 4.33 5.15 -2.70
CA ALA A 84 4.70 5.55 -4.06
C ALA A 84 3.72 4.98 -5.10
N CYS A 85 3.32 3.70 -4.96
CA CYS A 85 2.37 3.07 -5.86
C CYS A 85 0.98 3.72 -5.79
N VAL A 86 0.48 4.01 -4.58
CA VAL A 86 -0.82 4.64 -4.39
C VAL A 86 -0.79 6.10 -4.87
N SER A 87 0.28 6.84 -4.57
CA SER A 87 0.45 8.25 -4.94
C SER A 87 0.37 8.51 -6.45
N VAL A 88 0.89 7.60 -7.28
CA VAL A 88 0.81 7.70 -8.75
C VAL A 88 -0.62 7.58 -9.27
N LEU A 89 -1.48 6.84 -8.56
CA LEU A 89 -2.85 6.53 -8.97
C LEU A 89 -3.87 7.45 -8.29
N ALA A 90 -3.50 8.08 -7.18
CA ALA A 90 -4.32 8.98 -6.42
C ALA A 90 -4.36 10.39 -7.05
N ARG A 91 -5.39 11.14 -6.69
CA ARG A 91 -5.44 12.58 -6.94
C ARG A 91 -4.67 13.31 -5.83
N HIS A 92 -3.87 14.29 -6.22
CA HIS A 92 -3.14 15.13 -5.28
C HIS A 92 -3.95 16.40 -5.00
N ALA A 93 -4.22 16.67 -3.73
CA ALA A 93 -4.74 17.95 -3.28
C ALA A 93 -3.61 18.99 -3.24
N TYR A 94 -3.97 20.28 -3.27
CA TYR A 94 -2.99 21.38 -3.22
C TYR A 94 -2.14 21.39 -1.94
N ASP A 95 -2.65 20.81 -0.85
CA ASP A 95 -1.96 20.69 0.44
C ASP A 95 -1.14 19.40 0.57
N GLY A 96 -0.99 18.63 -0.52
CA GLY A 96 -0.19 17.40 -0.54
C GLY A 96 -0.93 16.16 -0.05
N ARG A 97 -2.21 16.25 0.32
CA ARG A 97 -3.03 15.07 0.66
C ARG A 97 -3.35 14.24 -0.58
N LEU A 98 -3.41 12.93 -0.41
CA LEU A 98 -3.83 12.00 -1.44
C LEU A 98 -5.33 11.74 -1.31
N LEU A 99 -6.04 11.81 -2.43
CA LEU A 99 -7.47 11.59 -2.51
C LEU A 99 -7.78 10.49 -3.54
N VAL A 100 -8.81 9.69 -3.28
CA VAL A 100 -9.37 8.77 -4.28
C VAL A 100 -10.02 9.60 -5.39
N PRO A 101 -9.62 9.44 -6.67
CA PRO A 101 -10.23 10.17 -7.78
C PRO A 101 -11.74 9.94 -7.88
N GLY A 102 -12.52 11.03 -8.01
CA GLY A 102 -13.97 10.98 -8.22
C GLY A 102 -14.80 10.87 -6.93
N VAL A 103 -14.19 10.50 -5.79
CA VAL A 103 -14.86 10.49 -4.49
C VAL A 103 -15.10 11.92 -3.95
N PRO A 104 -14.11 12.82 -3.86
CA PRO A 104 -14.34 14.16 -3.32
C PRO A 104 -15.24 15.04 -4.21
N GLU A 105 -15.44 14.68 -5.47
CA GLU A 105 -16.34 15.36 -6.41
C GLU A 105 -17.76 14.78 -6.44
N ALA A 106 -18.02 13.67 -5.74
CA ALA A 106 -19.28 12.96 -5.83
C ALA A 106 -20.43 13.72 -5.13
N GLU A 107 -21.56 13.84 -5.82
CA GLU A 107 -22.76 14.50 -5.29
C GLU A 107 -23.53 13.64 -4.26
N SER A 108 -23.21 12.34 -4.17
CA SER A 108 -23.82 11.44 -3.19
C SER A 108 -22.89 10.28 -2.82
N GLN A 109 -23.15 9.64 -1.68
CA GLN A 109 -22.41 8.48 -1.20
C GLN A 109 -22.45 7.29 -2.18
N ASN A 110 -23.56 7.12 -2.91
CA ASN A 110 -23.67 6.08 -3.93
C ASN A 110 -22.72 6.33 -5.11
N VAL A 111 -22.62 7.60 -5.55
CA VAL A 111 -21.70 7.99 -6.62
C VAL A 111 -20.25 7.86 -6.14
N ALA A 112 -19.95 8.25 -4.90
CA ALA A 112 -18.64 8.08 -4.28
C ALA A 112 -18.22 6.61 -4.20
N GLY A 113 -19.12 5.74 -3.73
CA GLY A 113 -18.87 4.29 -3.65
C GLY A 113 -18.62 3.67 -5.03
N LYS A 114 -19.33 4.12 -6.06
CA LYS A 114 -19.08 3.69 -7.44
C LYS A 114 -17.71 4.17 -7.95
N ALA A 115 -17.37 5.43 -7.72
CA ALA A 115 -16.08 6.00 -8.12
C ALA A 115 -14.91 5.25 -7.48
N LEU A 116 -15.02 4.94 -6.17
CA LEU A 116 -14.05 4.12 -5.46
C LEU A 116 -13.92 2.72 -6.07
N ALA A 117 -15.05 2.05 -6.35
CA ALA A 117 -15.04 0.71 -6.94
C ALA A 117 -14.40 0.69 -8.34
N ASP A 118 -14.74 1.66 -9.19
CA ASP A 118 -14.16 1.81 -10.53
C ASP A 118 -12.65 2.09 -10.46
N TRP A 119 -12.22 2.96 -9.54
CA TRP A 119 -10.81 3.28 -9.32
C TRP A 119 -10.03 2.06 -8.82
N LEU A 120 -10.56 1.31 -7.84
CA LEU A 120 -9.94 0.08 -7.35
C LEU A 120 -9.84 -0.99 -8.45
N ALA A 121 -10.89 -1.16 -9.26
CA ALA A 121 -10.87 -2.08 -10.40
C ALA A 121 -9.79 -1.70 -11.43
N TRP A 122 -9.59 -0.40 -11.66
CA TRP A 122 -8.50 0.09 -12.50
C TRP A 122 -7.12 -0.16 -11.88
N CYS A 123 -6.92 0.18 -10.60
CA CYS A 123 -5.68 -0.07 -9.87
C CYS A 123 -5.32 -1.57 -9.87
N GLY A 124 -6.32 -2.43 -9.69
CA GLY A 124 -6.19 -3.89 -9.68
C GLY A 124 -5.64 -4.49 -10.98
N LYS A 125 -5.70 -3.79 -12.12
CA LYS A 125 -5.07 -4.22 -13.38
C LYS A 125 -3.56 -4.35 -13.28
N SER A 126 -2.97 -3.73 -12.25
CA SER A 126 -1.55 -3.78 -11.95
C SER A 126 -1.18 -4.75 -10.83
N ASN A 127 -2.17 -5.41 -10.21
CA ASN A 127 -1.89 -6.45 -9.22
C ASN A 127 -1.03 -7.56 -9.83
N GLY A 128 -0.02 -8.00 -9.08
CA GLY A 128 0.90 -9.06 -9.53
C GLY A 128 1.93 -8.62 -10.57
N ARG A 129 1.94 -7.35 -11.01
CA ARG A 129 3.03 -6.82 -11.84
C ARG A 129 4.25 -6.57 -10.94
N GLY A 130 5.40 -7.14 -11.31
CA GLY A 130 6.61 -7.16 -10.48
C GLY A 130 7.22 -5.79 -10.14
N TYR A 131 6.74 -4.69 -10.73
CA TYR A 131 7.27 -3.35 -10.47
C TYR A 131 6.80 -2.74 -9.14
N CYS A 132 5.72 -3.27 -8.54
CA CYS A 132 5.18 -2.75 -7.27
C CYS A 132 5.70 -3.51 -6.04
N ASP A 133 6.72 -4.36 -6.17
CA ASP A 133 7.30 -5.08 -5.04
C ASP A 133 6.29 -5.80 -4.13
N SER A 134 5.26 -6.39 -4.75
CA SER A 134 4.15 -7.10 -4.09
C SER A 134 3.06 -6.21 -3.45
N VAL A 135 2.95 -4.93 -3.80
CA VAL A 135 1.75 -4.13 -3.49
C VAL A 135 0.53 -4.73 -4.19
N VAL A 136 -0.57 -4.86 -3.46
CA VAL A 136 -1.85 -5.42 -3.93
C VAL A 136 -2.97 -4.43 -3.62
N PHE A 137 -3.70 -4.01 -4.65
CA PHE A 137 -4.93 -3.21 -4.51
C PHE A 137 -6.14 -4.13 -4.28
N LYS A 138 -7.02 -3.75 -3.36
CA LYS A 138 -8.25 -4.47 -3.00
C LYS A 138 -9.36 -4.24 -4.02
N ALA A 139 -9.06 -4.44 -5.31
CA ALA A 139 -10.08 -4.49 -6.35
C ALA A 139 -11.10 -5.58 -6.03
N ARG A 140 -12.39 -5.29 -6.15
CA ARG A 140 -13.42 -6.35 -6.13
C ARG A 140 -13.08 -7.34 -7.25
N THR A 141 -12.60 -8.53 -6.89
CA THR A 141 -12.72 -9.69 -7.76
C THR A 141 -14.21 -9.88 -7.96
N SER A 142 -14.68 -9.73 -9.20
CA SER A 142 -16.04 -10.04 -9.58
C SER A 142 -16.30 -11.53 -9.35
N ARG A 143 -16.65 -11.91 -8.12
CA ARG A 143 -17.42 -13.11 -7.88
C ARG A 143 -18.87 -12.65 -7.89
N ALA A 144 -19.55 -12.93 -8.99
CA ALA A 144 -20.98 -12.73 -9.11
C ALA A 144 -21.66 -13.35 -7.89
N GLN A 145 -22.26 -12.50 -7.06
CA GLN A 145 -23.16 -12.93 -6.02
C GLN A 145 -24.51 -13.10 -6.71
N THR A 146 -24.76 -14.30 -7.22
CA THR A 146 -26.09 -14.73 -7.63
C THR A 146 -26.98 -14.62 -6.39
N MET A 147 -27.81 -13.58 -6.34
CA MET A 147 -28.91 -13.50 -5.37
C MET A 147 -29.92 -14.57 -5.77
N GLU A 148 -29.88 -15.73 -5.11
CA GLU A 148 -31.01 -16.63 -5.07
C GLU A 148 -32.06 -15.97 -4.17
N VAL A 149 -33.06 -15.35 -4.81
CA VAL A 149 -34.30 -14.94 -4.18
C VAL A 149 -35.03 -16.23 -3.80
N HIS A 150 -35.14 -16.51 -2.51
CA HIS A 150 -36.00 -17.56 -1.99
C HIS A 150 -37.23 -16.92 -1.35
N SER A 151 -38.37 -17.48 -1.74
CA SER A 151 -39.77 -17.29 -1.27
C SER A 151 -40.54 -16.10 -1.84
#